data_AF-A0A2N4YNA8-F1
#
_entry.id   AF-A0A2N4YNA8-F1
#
_cell.length_a   1.000
_cell.length_b   1.000
_cell.length_c   1.000
_cell.angle_alpha   90.00
_cell.angle_beta   90.00
_cell.angle_gamma   90.00
#
_symmetry.space_group_name_H-M   'P 1'
#
loop_
_entity.id
_entity.type
_entity.pdbx_description
1 polymer ?
#
loop_
_entity_poly.entity_id
_entity_poly.type
_entity_poly.pdbx_seq_one_letter_code
_entity_poly.pdbx_strand_id
1 'polypeptide(L)'
;MTITKLTRTDLAPDMEPYQALFAQADLSQPAPSLSGDLQPRLFYALEQLLCTPAVSSFMLVKAPEEPEYLQWLTAETRTLHEPTAPLYGVRYDVDGARVTLSPAQRAEDNFASTAPVVAADWV
;
A
#
# COMPACT_ATOMS: atom_id res chain seq x y z
N MET A 1 -23.97 39.07 37.23
CA MET A 1 -23.44 37.91 36.49
C MET A 1 -22.19 38.36 35.75
N THR A 2 -21.03 37.83 36.10
CA THR A 2 -19.74 38.24 35.53
C THR A 2 -19.35 37.19 34.49
N ILE A 3 -19.27 37.59 33.22
CA ILE A 3 -18.90 36.70 32.13
C ILE A 3 -17.36 36.71 32.01
N THR A 4 -16.72 35.58 32.29
CA THR A 4 -15.27 35.44 32.16
C THR A 4 -14.96 35.14 30.70
N LYS A 5 -14.43 36.13 29.96
CA LYS A 5 -13.96 35.91 28.59
C LYS A 5 -12.59 35.22 28.63
N LEU A 6 -12.57 33.94 28.29
CA LEU A 6 -11.35 33.16 28.12
C LEU A 6 -10.76 33.44 26.72
N THR A 7 -9.45 33.59 26.65
CA THR A 7 -8.73 33.76 25.37
C THR A 7 -8.49 32.38 24.73
N ARG A 8 -8.22 32.33 23.42
CA ARG A 8 -7.99 31.07 22.68
C ARG A 8 -6.87 30.20 23.29
N THR A 9 -5.90 30.83 23.92
CA THR A 9 -4.79 30.20 24.65
C THR A 9 -5.25 29.48 25.93
N ASP A 10 -6.32 29.94 26.58
CA ASP A 10 -6.89 29.33 27.79
C ASP A 10 -7.76 28.08 27.49
N LEU A 11 -7.93 27.76 26.21
CA LEU A 11 -8.69 26.60 25.71
C LEU A 11 -7.78 25.46 25.23
N ALA A 12 -6.45 25.61 25.36
CA ALA A 12 -5.54 24.53 25.02
C ALA A 12 -5.73 23.40 26.05
N PRO A 13 -6.00 22.16 25.63
CA PRO A 13 -6.08 21.03 26.54
C PRO A 13 -4.71 20.85 27.21
N ASP A 14 -4.71 20.59 28.51
CA ASP A 14 -3.49 20.26 29.24
C ASP A 14 -2.95 18.92 28.71
N MET A 15 -1.76 18.99 28.11
CA MET A 15 -1.10 17.86 27.47
C MET A 15 0.00 17.26 28.38
N GLU A 16 0.31 17.86 29.54
CA GLU A 16 1.29 17.32 30.50
C GLU A 16 0.98 15.88 30.96
N PRO A 17 -0.29 15.49 31.23
CA PRO A 17 -0.61 14.11 31.61
C PRO A 17 -0.35 13.09 30.48
N TYR A 18 -0.38 13.54 29.23
CA TYR A 18 -0.25 12.69 28.05
C TYR A 18 1.19 12.67 27.50
N GLN A 19 2.08 13.57 27.93
CA GLN A 19 3.48 13.60 27.51
C GLN A 19 4.18 12.26 27.74
N ALA A 20 3.89 11.60 28.87
CA ALA A 20 4.44 10.30 29.20
C ALA A 20 3.98 9.17 28.25
N LEU A 21 2.84 9.32 27.57
CA LEU A 21 2.39 8.38 26.55
C LEU A 21 3.25 8.51 25.30
N PHE A 22 3.54 9.73 24.85
CA PHE A 22 4.34 9.98 23.64
C PHE A 22 5.84 9.72 23.83
N ALA A 23 6.33 9.68 25.07
CA ALA A 23 7.70 9.31 25.41
C ALA A 23 7.93 7.78 25.48
N GLN A 24 6.89 6.96 25.25
CA GLN A 24 7.02 5.50 25.24
C GLN A 24 7.82 5.04 24.04
N ALA A 25 8.92 4.31 24.28
CA ALA A 25 9.79 3.78 23.24
C ALA A 25 9.04 2.89 22.23
N ASP A 26 7.98 2.20 22.66
CA ASP A 26 7.14 1.36 21.79
C ASP A 26 6.36 2.15 20.72
N LEU A 27 6.02 3.42 20.97
CA LEU A 27 5.40 4.28 19.97
C LEU A 27 6.40 4.89 18.97
N SER A 28 7.69 4.86 19.31
CA SER A 28 8.77 5.35 18.43
C SER A 28 9.26 4.29 17.44
N GLN A 29 8.84 3.04 17.63
CA GLN A 29 9.18 1.99 16.69
C GLN A 29 8.23 2.07 15.49
N PRO A 30 8.74 2.05 14.25
CA PRO A 30 7.89 1.89 13.09
C PRO A 30 7.07 0.61 13.28
N ALA A 31 5.75 0.73 13.18
CA ALA A 31 4.86 -0.41 13.30
C ALA A 31 5.36 -1.51 12.33
N PRO A 32 5.57 -2.75 12.80
CA PRO A 32 6.29 -3.77 12.04
C PRO A 32 5.55 -4.22 10.77
N SER A 33 4.28 -3.87 10.63
CA SER A 33 3.50 -4.05 9.41
C SER A 33 2.22 -3.24 9.46
N LEU A 34 1.64 -2.98 8.29
CA LEU A 34 0.22 -2.67 8.17
C LEU A 34 -0.53 -3.97 8.46
N SER A 35 -0.80 -4.32 9.72
CA SER A 35 -1.55 -5.55 10.00
C SER A 35 -2.94 -5.47 9.35
N GLY A 36 -3.45 -6.60 8.85
CA GLY A 36 -4.83 -6.73 8.39
C GLY A 36 -5.85 -6.23 9.41
N ASP A 37 -5.51 -6.28 10.70
CA ASP A 37 -6.34 -5.76 11.79
C ASP A 37 -6.43 -4.22 11.81
N LEU A 38 -5.41 -3.52 11.31
CA LEU A 38 -5.36 -2.05 11.28
C LEU A 38 -6.17 -1.49 10.10
N GLN A 39 -6.13 -2.16 8.94
CA GLN A 39 -6.85 -1.75 7.73
C GLN A 39 -7.58 -2.92 7.04
N PRO A 40 -8.58 -3.53 7.69
CA PRO A 40 -9.23 -4.74 7.19
C PRO A 40 -9.90 -4.54 5.83
N ARG A 41 -10.39 -3.33 5.54
CA ARG A 41 -10.99 -3.01 4.23
C ARG A 41 -9.98 -2.97 3.09
N LEU A 42 -8.76 -2.48 3.34
CA LEU A 42 -7.70 -2.45 2.34
C LEU A 42 -7.26 -3.88 2.02
N PHE A 43 -7.00 -4.67 3.05
CA PHE A 43 -6.58 -6.07 2.89
C PHE A 43 -7.63 -6.92 2.21
N TYR A 44 -8.90 -6.80 2.59
CA TYR A 44 -9.98 -7.47 1.89
C TYR A 44 -10.03 -7.08 0.41
N ALA A 45 -9.83 -5.80 0.08
CA ALA A 45 -9.79 -5.38 -1.32
C ALA A 45 -8.58 -5.97 -2.07
N LEU A 46 -7.41 -6.05 -1.43
CA LEU A 46 -6.21 -6.67 -2.00
C LEU A 46 -6.44 -8.16 -2.27
N GLU A 47 -7.04 -8.88 -1.34
CA GLU A 47 -7.43 -10.29 -1.55
C GLU A 47 -8.40 -10.43 -2.72
N GLN A 48 -9.41 -9.56 -2.84
CA GLN A 48 -10.34 -9.59 -3.97
C GLN A 48 -9.64 -9.31 -5.31
N LEU A 49 -8.60 -8.49 -5.33
CA LEU A 49 -7.82 -8.20 -6.54
C LEU A 49 -6.95 -9.39 -6.96
N LEU A 50 -6.32 -10.07 -5.99
CA LEU A 50 -5.30 -11.10 -6.26
C LEU A 50 -5.87 -12.52 -6.37
N CYS A 51 -6.88 -12.84 -5.55
CA CYS A 51 -7.36 -14.21 -5.36
C CYS A 51 -8.71 -14.47 -6.06
N THR A 52 -9.47 -13.43 -6.37
CA THR A 52 -10.78 -13.53 -7.01
C THR A 52 -10.70 -12.97 -8.43
N PRO A 53 -11.49 -13.49 -9.40
CA PRO A 53 -11.69 -12.81 -10.68
C PRO A 53 -12.37 -11.46 -10.45
N ALA A 54 -11.57 -10.42 -10.20
CA ALA A 54 -12.07 -9.07 -10.04
C ALA A 54 -12.63 -8.57 -11.38
N VAL A 55 -13.68 -7.75 -11.31
CA VAL A 55 -14.26 -7.07 -12.48
C VAL A 55 -13.23 -6.15 -13.15
N SER A 56 -12.24 -5.70 -12.39
CA SER A 56 -11.12 -4.87 -12.82
C SER A 56 -9.80 -5.50 -12.45
N SER A 57 -8.85 -5.52 -13.38
CA SER A 57 -7.47 -5.96 -13.14
C SER A 57 -6.58 -4.88 -12.53
N PHE A 58 -7.16 -3.74 -12.11
CA PHE A 58 -6.42 -2.66 -11.46
C PHE A 58 -7.17 -2.13 -10.22
N MET A 59 -6.39 -1.67 -9.25
CA MET A 59 -6.84 -0.97 -8.05
C MET A 59 -6.07 0.35 -7.91
N LEU A 60 -6.78 1.41 -7.53
CA LEU A 60 -6.16 2.68 -7.15
C LEU A 60 -6.12 2.80 -5.63
N VAL A 61 -4.93 2.90 -5.07
CA VAL A 61 -4.71 3.14 -3.64
C VAL A 61 -4.25 4.59 -3.45
N LYS A 62 -4.82 5.28 -2.46
CA LYS A 62 -4.38 6.62 -2.05
C LYS A 62 -3.73 6.51 -0.68
N ALA A 63 -2.51 6.99 -0.56
CA ALA A 63 -1.78 7.11 0.70
C ALA A 63 -1.25 8.54 0.86
N PRO A 64 -0.93 8.99 2.08
CA PRO A 64 -0.12 10.18 2.29
C PRO A 64 1.23 10.06 1.54
N GLU A 65 1.88 11.19 1.26
CA GLU A 65 3.17 11.27 0.53
C GLU A 65 4.37 10.76 1.37
N GLU A 66 4.23 9.65 2.08
CA GLU A 66 5.35 8.99 2.77
C GLU A 66 5.74 7.72 2.00
N PRO A 67 7.01 7.57 1.57
CA PRO A 67 7.46 6.47 0.74
C PRO A 67 7.33 5.09 1.43
N GLU A 68 7.34 5.06 2.76
CA GLU A 68 7.22 3.84 3.58
C GLU A 68 5.89 3.13 3.33
N TYR A 69 4.81 3.86 3.05
CA TYR A 69 3.50 3.26 2.81
C TYR A 69 3.47 2.36 1.58
N LEU A 70 4.16 2.74 0.50
CA LEU A 70 4.25 1.91 -0.71
C LEU A 70 5.10 0.67 -0.46
N GLN A 71 6.17 0.80 0.33
CA GLN A 71 7.02 -0.33 0.69
C GLN A 71 6.26 -1.35 1.54
N TRP A 72 5.50 -0.90 2.54
CA TRP A 72 4.65 -1.77 3.35
C TRP A 72 3.54 -2.41 2.53
N LEU A 73 2.85 -1.66 1.69
CA LEU A 73 1.82 -2.21 0.81
C LEU A 73 2.40 -3.31 -0.09
N THR A 74 3.61 -3.10 -0.63
CA THR A 74 4.31 -4.08 -1.46
C THR A 74 4.67 -5.35 -0.68
N ALA A 75 5.19 -5.19 0.53
CA ALA A 75 5.54 -6.31 1.40
C ALA A 75 4.30 -7.15 1.75
N GLU A 76 3.20 -6.51 2.11
CA GLU A 76 1.94 -7.15 2.46
C GLU A 76 1.25 -7.79 1.25
N THR A 77 1.25 -7.11 0.09
CA THR A 77 0.72 -7.69 -1.16
C THR A 77 1.48 -8.96 -1.55
N ARG A 78 2.78 -9.03 -1.25
CA ARG A 78 3.59 -10.23 -1.50
C ARG A 78 3.17 -11.41 -0.64
N THR A 79 2.73 -11.20 0.60
CA THR A 79 2.27 -12.29 1.48
C THR A 79 0.99 -12.94 0.97
N LEU A 80 0.17 -12.18 0.23
CA LEU A 80 -1.06 -12.67 -0.40
C LEU A 80 -0.82 -13.42 -1.72
N HIS A 81 0.36 -13.28 -2.33
CA HIS A 81 0.63 -13.80 -3.67
C HIS A 81 1.21 -15.23 -3.62
N GLU A 82 0.33 -16.22 -3.47
CA GLU A 82 0.65 -17.65 -3.55
C GLU A 82 -0.18 -18.35 -4.65
N PRO A 83 0.36 -19.34 -5.40
CA PRO A 83 1.73 -19.84 -5.37
C PRO A 83 2.70 -18.94 -6.15
N THR A 84 3.97 -18.92 -5.71
CA THR A 84 5.05 -18.25 -6.44
C THR A 84 5.31 -18.96 -7.79
N ALA A 85 5.34 -18.20 -8.88
CA ALA A 85 5.66 -18.63 -10.23
C ALA A 85 7.05 -18.10 -10.64
N PRO A 86 7.76 -18.79 -11.55
CA PRO A 86 9.08 -18.34 -12.01
C PRO A 86 9.01 -17.14 -12.96
N LEU A 87 7.85 -16.90 -13.59
CA LEU A 87 7.64 -15.85 -14.57
C LEU A 87 6.21 -15.32 -14.49
N TYR A 88 6.08 -13.99 -14.49
CA TYR A 88 4.83 -13.25 -14.44
C TYR A 88 4.70 -12.32 -15.63
N GLY A 89 3.47 -11.91 -15.92
CA GLY A 89 3.18 -10.89 -16.91
C GLY A 89 2.90 -11.43 -18.31
N VAL A 90 3.05 -10.56 -19.30
CA VAL A 90 2.62 -10.78 -20.68
C VAL A 90 3.68 -10.28 -21.66
N ARG A 91 3.57 -10.75 -22.89
CA ARG A 91 4.29 -10.22 -24.04
C ARG A 91 3.31 -9.60 -25.01
N TYR A 92 3.57 -8.35 -25.39
CA TYR A 92 2.88 -7.71 -26.51
C TYR A 92 3.70 -7.87 -27.78
N ASP A 93 3.06 -8.29 -28.86
CA ASP A 93 3.60 -8.25 -30.21
C ASP A 93 2.83 -7.20 -31.01
N VAL A 94 3.55 -6.21 -31.52
CA VAL A 94 3.00 -5.05 -32.22
C VAL A 94 3.44 -5.11 -33.67
N ASP A 95 2.50 -5.42 -34.55
CA ASP A 95 2.68 -5.50 -35.99
C ASP A 95 1.80 -4.44 -36.67
N GLY A 96 2.38 -3.25 -36.83
CA GLY A 96 1.67 -2.08 -37.34
C GLY A 96 0.48 -1.68 -36.45
N ALA A 97 -0.74 -1.85 -36.98
CA ALA A 97 -1.97 -1.57 -36.24
C ALA A 97 -2.48 -2.77 -35.42
N ARG A 98 -1.85 -3.95 -35.53
CA ARG A 98 -2.25 -5.15 -34.79
C ARG A 98 -1.41 -5.29 -33.54
N VAL A 99 -2.07 -5.34 -32.39
CA VAL A 99 -1.45 -5.64 -31.10
C VAL A 99 -2.00 -6.98 -30.63
N THR A 100 -1.11 -7.93 -30.35
CA THR A 100 -1.48 -9.22 -29.76
C THR A 100 -0.85 -9.37 -28.39
N LEU A 101 -1.60 -9.96 -27.46
CA LEU A 101 -1.17 -10.23 -26.10
C LEU A 101 -1.10 -11.75 -25.90
N SER A 102 0.06 -12.22 -25.45
CA SER A 102 0.30 -13.61 -25.06
C SER A 102 0.97 -13.68 -23.69
N PRO A 103 0.86 -14.78 -22.94
CA PRO A 103 1.63 -14.97 -21.71
C PRO A 103 3.14 -14.78 -21.95
N ALA A 104 3.84 -14.22 -20.97
CA ALA A 104 5.30 -14.09 -21.02
C ALA A 104 5.97 -15.47 -21.15
N GLN A 105 7.05 -15.53 -21.93
CA GLN A 105 7.86 -16.73 -22.15
C GLN A 105 9.29 -16.55 -21.68
N ARG A 106 9.78 -15.31 -21.61
CA ARG A 106 11.13 -14.96 -21.16
C ARG A 106 11.09 -13.75 -20.23
N ALA A 107 12.11 -13.62 -19.38
CA ALA A 107 12.22 -12.48 -18.47
C ALA A 107 12.47 -11.16 -19.21
N GLU A 108 12.99 -11.23 -20.44
CA GLU A 108 13.27 -10.08 -21.30
C GLU A 108 12.07 -9.66 -22.15
N ASP A 109 10.94 -10.37 -22.05
CA ASP A 109 9.71 -9.95 -22.73
C ASP A 109 9.26 -8.58 -22.16
N ASN A 110 8.67 -7.76 -23.04
CA ASN A 110 8.41 -6.34 -22.78
C ASN A 110 7.58 -6.01 -21.52
N PHE A 111 6.73 -6.93 -21.06
CA PHE A 111 5.96 -6.77 -19.83
C PHE A 111 6.02 -8.04 -18.96
N ALA A 112 7.23 -8.62 -18.85
CA ALA A 112 7.51 -9.74 -17.97
C ALA A 112 8.20 -9.32 -16.67
N SER A 113 8.00 -10.12 -15.62
CA SER A 113 8.69 -9.97 -14.34
C SER A 113 9.00 -11.33 -13.73
N THR A 114 10.15 -11.44 -13.07
CA THR A 114 10.48 -12.60 -12.22
C THR A 114 10.02 -12.42 -10.77
N ALA A 115 9.49 -11.25 -10.43
CA ALA A 115 8.94 -10.94 -9.13
C ALA A 115 7.40 -10.80 -9.19
N PRO A 116 6.65 -11.40 -8.26
CA PRO A 116 5.18 -11.35 -8.22
C PRO A 116 4.63 -9.93 -7.99
N VAL A 117 5.32 -9.14 -7.17
CA VAL A 117 4.93 -7.78 -6.80
C VAL A 117 6.15 -6.88 -6.95
N VAL A 118 6.03 -5.86 -7.80
CA VAL A 118 7.06 -4.86 -8.07
C VAL A 118 6.50 -3.49 -7.72
N ALA A 119 7.24 -2.74 -6.92
CA ALA A 119 7.00 -1.33 -6.71
C ALA A 119 8.17 -0.53 -7.28
N ALA A 120 7.85 0.59 -7.90
CA ALA A 120 8.81 1.51 -8.46
C ALA A 120 8.31 2.94 -8.21
N ASP A 121 9.24 3.84 -7.94
CA ASP A 121 8.95 5.27 -7.93
C ASP A 121 8.72 5.75 -9.36
N TRP A 122 7.92 6.81 -9.50
CA TRP A 122 7.74 7.48 -10.78
C TRP A 122 9.04 8.21 -11.13
N VAL A 123 9.62 7.87 -12.29
CA VAL A 123 10.83 8.50 -12.86
C VAL A 123 10.43 9.66 -13.77
#